data_AF-A0A1H7J2F3-F1
#
_entry.id   AF-A0A1H7J2F3-F1
#
_cell.length_a   1.000
_cell.length_b   1.000
_cell.length_c   1.000
_cell.angle_alpha   90.00
_cell.angle_beta   90.00
_cell.angle_gamma   90.00
#
_symmetry.space_group_name_H-M   'P 1'
#
loop_
_entity.id
_entity.type
_entity.pdbx_description
1 polymer ?
#
loop_
_entity_poly.entity_id
_entity_poly.type
_entity_poly.pdbx_seq_one_letter_code
_entity_poly.pdbx_strand_id
1 'polypeptide(L)'
;MGDIGIIARRLEGGSRVQYGWCGNGGYFKSAGLRLLSWYEEADLVEYLFGLGQTGLIGKPGSENGGERALLTHRLDGTPFCLGKSEREIFSQIAFIDYGYFYDLDNTWYYVIPEPFRIKVPLWYIYKHLDAEKYEFEERYMLNKQVATYILEDYYKVDLDFQDLIQSKYPQGIAYIKDDVLQFRNPCYRIWKNYKFIYDYFDDWILVKTSEDYSHIEELVLKKNQESDKARRIETIDW
;
A
#
# COMPACT_ATOMS: atom_id res chain seq x y z
N MET A 1 18.16 1.93 -9.13
CA MET A 1 17.29 1.46 -8.03
C MET A 1 16.04 2.30 -8.14
N GLY A 2 14.88 1.68 -8.34
CA GLY A 2 13.64 2.39 -8.61
C GLY A 2 13.26 3.27 -7.43
N ASP A 3 12.76 4.46 -7.73
CA ASP A 3 12.20 5.41 -6.78
C ASP A 3 10.80 5.87 -7.23
N ILE A 4 10.11 5.03 -8.01
CA ILE A 4 8.90 5.40 -8.73
C ILE A 4 7.72 5.43 -7.75
N GLY A 5 7.14 6.61 -7.59
CA GLY A 5 5.92 6.82 -6.83
C GLY A 5 4.66 6.75 -7.69
N ILE A 6 3.64 6.09 -7.16
CA ILE A 6 2.26 6.20 -7.65
C ILE A 6 1.40 6.94 -6.63
N ILE A 7 0.51 7.79 -7.13
CA ILE A 7 -0.58 8.38 -6.34
C ILE A 7 -1.91 7.92 -6.94
N ALA A 8 -2.87 7.64 -6.08
CA ALA A 8 -4.19 7.19 -6.45
C ALA A 8 -5.25 7.78 -5.51
N ARG A 9 -6.48 7.88 -5.98
CA ARG A 9 -7.65 8.16 -5.16
C ARG A 9 -8.85 7.35 -5.60
N ARG A 10 -9.73 7.02 -4.67
CA ARG A 10 -11.07 6.53 -4.99
C ARG A 10 -11.97 7.71 -5.34
N LEU A 11 -12.73 7.58 -6.42
CA LEU A 11 -13.69 8.60 -6.84
C LEU A 11 -15.02 8.42 -6.11
N GLU A 12 -15.77 9.51 -5.95
CA GLU A 12 -17.14 9.47 -5.43
C GLU A 12 -17.99 8.44 -6.19
N GLY A 13 -18.77 7.65 -5.45
CA GLY A 13 -19.50 6.49 -5.95
C GLY A 13 -18.71 5.17 -5.92
N GLY A 14 -17.46 5.18 -5.45
CA GLY A 14 -16.68 4.03 -4.98
C GLY A 14 -16.19 3.01 -6.02
N SER A 15 -16.80 2.98 -7.20
CA SER A 15 -16.51 1.99 -8.25
C SER A 15 -15.33 2.31 -9.17
N ARG A 16 -14.70 3.48 -9.01
CA ARG A 16 -13.60 3.92 -9.86
C ARG A 16 -12.46 4.51 -9.05
N VAL A 17 -11.26 4.34 -9.57
CA VAL A 17 -10.04 4.94 -9.03
C VAL A 17 -9.39 5.81 -10.09
N GLN A 18 -8.80 6.92 -9.66
CA GLN A 18 -7.96 7.76 -10.49
C GLN A 18 -6.53 7.61 -9.98
N TYR A 19 -5.56 7.34 -10.87
CA TYR A 19 -4.19 7.03 -10.45
C TYR A 19 -3.16 7.41 -11.50
N GLY A 20 -1.91 7.58 -11.08
CA GLY A 20 -0.82 7.89 -11.99
C GLY A 20 0.48 8.19 -11.26
N TRP A 21 1.49 8.53 -12.05
CA TRP A 21 2.84 8.79 -11.57
C TRP A 21 2.89 10.06 -10.72
N CYS A 22 3.54 9.98 -9.57
CA CYS A 22 3.78 11.11 -8.66
C CYS A 22 5.27 11.43 -8.48
N GLY A 23 6.11 10.97 -9.41
CA GLY A 23 7.52 11.32 -9.47
C GLY A 23 8.48 10.18 -9.14
N ASN A 24 9.75 10.48 -9.40
CA ASN A 24 10.88 9.71 -8.91
C ASN A 24 11.33 10.33 -7.58
N GLY A 25 11.49 9.49 -6.56
CA GLY A 25 11.69 9.89 -5.18
C GLY A 25 10.39 9.83 -4.37
N GLY A 26 9.58 8.80 -4.59
CA GLY A 26 8.31 8.55 -3.90
C GLY A 26 8.39 8.27 -2.39
N TYR A 27 9.57 8.42 -1.78
CA TYR A 27 9.78 8.28 -0.34
C TYR A 27 8.79 9.10 0.49
N PHE A 28 8.54 8.66 1.72
CA PHE A 28 7.65 9.39 2.64
C PHE A 28 8.09 10.85 2.79
N LYS A 29 9.38 11.10 3.05
CA LYS A 29 9.92 12.46 3.27
C LYS A 29 9.72 13.43 2.10
N SER A 30 9.37 12.92 0.92
CA SER A 30 9.11 13.70 -0.28
C SER A 30 7.63 13.73 -0.59
N ALA A 31 7.04 12.61 -1.02
CA ALA A 31 5.64 12.57 -1.44
C ALA A 31 4.70 12.52 -0.24
N GLY A 32 4.87 11.53 0.66
CA GLY A 32 4.00 11.33 1.82
C GLY A 32 3.87 12.55 2.73
N LEU A 33 4.99 13.18 3.07
CA LEU A 33 5.01 14.37 3.93
C LEU A 33 4.24 15.53 3.29
N ARG A 34 4.29 15.68 1.96
CA ARG A 34 3.56 16.75 1.26
C ARG A 34 2.08 16.48 1.19
N LEU A 35 1.68 15.23 1.03
CA LEU A 35 0.28 14.82 1.10
C LEU A 35 -0.30 15.16 2.47
N LEU A 36 0.39 14.77 3.55
CA LEU A 36 -0.03 15.12 4.91
C LEU A 36 0.08 16.63 5.22
N SER A 37 1.00 17.35 4.59
CA SER A 37 1.17 18.78 4.90
C SER A 37 0.18 19.67 4.16
N TRP A 38 -0.24 19.29 2.95
CA TRP A 38 -0.91 20.19 2.02
C TRP A 38 -2.17 19.62 1.37
N TYR A 39 -2.42 18.32 1.47
CA TYR A 39 -3.49 17.65 0.74
C TYR A 39 -4.35 16.74 1.61
N GLU A 40 -4.57 17.08 2.89
CA GLU A 40 -5.45 16.29 3.76
C GLU A 40 -6.93 16.53 3.46
N GLU A 41 -7.29 17.78 3.15
CA GLU A 41 -8.66 18.18 2.87
C GLU A 41 -9.11 17.71 1.48
N ALA A 42 -10.33 17.18 1.39
CA ALA A 42 -10.87 16.61 0.15
C ALA A 42 -10.83 17.58 -1.05
N ASP A 43 -11.10 18.86 -0.83
CA ASP A 43 -11.03 19.90 -1.88
C ASP A 43 -9.60 20.08 -2.43
N LEU A 44 -8.59 19.95 -1.56
CA LEU A 44 -7.19 20.01 -1.97
C LEU A 44 -6.76 18.74 -2.68
N VAL A 45 -7.31 17.59 -2.30
CA VAL A 45 -7.13 16.34 -3.08
C VAL A 45 -7.75 16.47 -4.46
N GLU A 46 -8.99 16.97 -4.57
CA GLU A 46 -9.62 17.23 -5.88
C GLU A 46 -8.77 18.17 -6.73
N TYR A 47 -8.29 19.25 -6.12
CA TYR A 47 -7.35 20.16 -6.76
C TYR A 47 -6.11 19.43 -7.29
N LEU A 48 -5.42 18.65 -6.45
CA LEU A 48 -4.21 17.91 -6.82
C LEU A 48 -4.44 16.99 -8.01
N PHE A 49 -5.55 16.26 -8.01
CA PHE A 49 -5.88 15.34 -9.10
C PHE A 49 -6.38 16.06 -10.36
N GLY A 50 -6.89 17.29 -10.23
CA GLY A 50 -7.24 18.17 -11.35
C GLY A 50 -6.01 18.70 -12.10
N LEU A 51 -4.84 18.75 -11.47
CA LEU A 51 -3.59 19.20 -12.11
C LEU A 51 -3.01 18.19 -13.11
N GLY A 52 -3.38 16.91 -12.99
CA GLY A 52 -2.76 15.82 -13.75
C GLY A 52 -1.51 15.25 -13.08
N GLN A 53 -0.82 14.36 -13.80
CA GLN A 53 0.34 13.63 -13.27
C GLN A 53 1.52 14.57 -13.03
N THR A 54 2.35 14.22 -12.04
CA THR A 54 3.40 15.11 -11.58
C THR A 54 4.67 14.37 -11.21
N GLY A 55 5.82 14.90 -11.64
CA GLY A 55 7.14 14.46 -11.21
C GLY A 55 7.54 14.94 -9.81
N LEU A 56 6.77 15.87 -9.21
CA LEU A 56 6.95 16.37 -7.85
C LEU A 56 5.65 17.05 -7.40
N ILE A 57 5.03 16.52 -6.35
CA ILE A 57 3.90 17.16 -5.67
C ILE A 57 4.38 18.50 -5.08
N GLY A 58 3.80 19.62 -5.49
CA GLY A 58 4.09 20.97 -4.99
C GLY A 58 3.05 21.43 -3.97
N LYS A 59 3.20 22.67 -3.49
CA LYS A 59 2.17 23.35 -2.70
C LYS A 59 0.96 23.72 -3.58
N PRO A 60 -0.25 23.78 -3.02
CA PRO A 60 -1.41 24.32 -3.70
C PRO A 60 -1.11 25.71 -4.30
N GLY A 61 -1.50 25.93 -5.55
CA GLY A 61 -1.27 27.17 -6.31
C GLY A 61 0.15 27.38 -6.85
N SER A 62 1.07 26.43 -6.66
CA SER A 62 2.47 26.57 -7.09
C SER A 62 2.74 26.12 -8.54
N GLU A 63 1.76 25.57 -9.24
CA GLU A 63 1.89 25.00 -10.60
C GLU A 63 2.35 25.99 -11.67
N ASN A 64 2.15 27.29 -11.43
CA ASN A 64 2.59 28.36 -12.33
C ASN A 64 3.90 29.04 -11.90
N GLY A 65 4.62 28.48 -10.91
CA GLY A 65 5.84 29.06 -10.36
C GLY A 65 5.59 30.02 -9.19
N GLY A 66 6.53 30.94 -8.94
CA GLY A 66 6.46 31.92 -7.83
C GLY A 66 6.90 31.38 -6.46
N GLU A 67 6.99 30.06 -6.33
CA GLU A 67 7.55 29.36 -5.17
C GLU A 67 9.00 28.91 -5.41
N ARG A 68 9.68 28.48 -4.34
CA ARG A 68 10.98 27.81 -4.47
C ARG A 68 10.80 26.52 -5.30
N ALA A 69 11.77 26.17 -6.14
CA ALA A 69 11.68 25.00 -7.03
C ALA A 69 11.33 23.68 -6.31
N LEU A 70 11.73 23.51 -5.05
CA LEU A 70 11.37 22.32 -4.25
C LEU A 70 9.93 22.33 -3.76
N LEU A 71 9.23 23.46 -3.79
CA LEU A 71 7.82 23.62 -3.38
C LEU A 71 6.88 23.74 -4.57
N THR A 72 7.40 23.95 -5.78
CA THR A 72 6.65 24.07 -7.03
C THR A 72 6.28 22.68 -7.57
N HIS A 73 5.04 22.52 -8.07
CA HIS A 73 4.67 21.33 -8.83
C HIS A 73 5.56 21.14 -10.05
N ARG A 74 5.85 19.88 -10.38
CA ARG A 74 6.46 19.52 -11.68
C ARG A 74 5.46 18.70 -12.49
N LEU A 75 4.49 19.37 -13.12
CA LEU A 75 3.47 18.70 -13.92
C LEU A 75 4.10 18.12 -15.20
N ASP A 76 3.66 16.94 -15.62
CA ASP A 76 4.11 16.34 -16.89
C ASP A 76 3.16 16.64 -18.06
N GLY A 77 2.02 17.27 -17.77
CA GLY A 77 1.00 17.66 -18.76
C GLY A 77 0.03 16.53 -19.15
N THR A 78 0.12 15.36 -18.52
CA THR A 78 -0.75 14.22 -18.80
C THR A 78 -1.83 14.08 -17.73
N PRO A 79 -3.06 13.68 -18.10
CA PRO A 79 -4.09 13.38 -17.12
C PRO A 79 -3.75 12.08 -16.37
N PHE A 80 -4.33 11.93 -15.17
CA PHE A 80 -4.32 10.65 -14.47
C PHE A 80 -5.12 9.58 -15.23
N CYS A 81 -4.72 8.32 -15.08
CA CYS A 81 -5.47 7.17 -15.56
C CYS A 81 -6.75 6.97 -14.75
N LEU A 82 -7.73 6.31 -15.36
CA LEU A 82 -8.96 5.87 -14.71
C LEU A 82 -8.99 4.35 -14.69
N GLY A 83 -9.16 3.78 -13.49
CA GLY A 83 -9.33 2.36 -13.27
C GLY A 83 -10.70 2.04 -12.68
N LYS A 84 -11.08 0.76 -12.77
CA LYS A 84 -12.34 0.23 -12.22
C LYS A 84 -12.17 -0.46 -10.86
N SER A 85 -10.95 -0.50 -10.33
CA SER A 85 -10.58 -1.13 -9.07
C SER A 85 -9.23 -0.60 -8.60
N GLU A 86 -9.00 -0.56 -7.29
CA GLU A 86 -7.68 -0.24 -6.71
C GLU A 86 -6.59 -1.20 -7.19
N ARG A 87 -6.94 -2.41 -7.65
CA ARG A 87 -6.00 -3.36 -8.25
C ARG A 87 -5.37 -2.85 -9.54
N GLU A 88 -6.09 -2.00 -10.28
CA GLU A 88 -5.63 -1.48 -11.56
C GLU A 88 -4.57 -0.38 -11.40
N ILE A 89 -4.35 0.15 -10.19
CA ILE A 89 -3.39 1.26 -10.00
C ILE A 89 -1.97 0.83 -10.42
N PHE A 90 -1.63 -0.45 -10.30
CA PHE A 90 -0.32 -0.99 -10.70
C PHE A 90 -0.24 -1.42 -12.18
N SER A 91 -1.28 -1.21 -12.98
CA SER A 91 -1.38 -1.79 -14.34
C SER A 91 -0.62 -1.03 -15.42
N GLN A 92 -0.39 0.28 -15.24
CA GLN A 92 0.18 1.16 -16.28
C GLN A 92 1.62 1.60 -16.00
N ILE A 93 2.04 1.52 -14.73
CA ILE A 93 3.37 2.00 -14.30
C ILE A 93 4.16 0.80 -13.82
N ALA A 94 5.26 0.51 -14.50
CA ALA A 94 6.16 -0.57 -14.14
C ALA A 94 7.06 -0.16 -12.96
N PHE A 95 7.49 -1.15 -12.17
CA PHE A 95 8.47 -0.98 -11.09
C PHE A 95 8.09 0.10 -10.07
N ILE A 96 6.81 0.15 -9.66
CA ILE A 96 6.37 1.04 -8.58
C ILE A 96 7.03 0.60 -7.26
N ASP A 97 7.64 1.55 -6.56
CA ASP A 97 8.35 1.32 -5.30
C ASP A 97 7.60 1.89 -4.08
N TYR A 98 6.73 2.90 -4.32
CA TYR A 98 5.96 3.62 -3.31
C TYR A 98 4.55 3.91 -3.83
N GLY A 99 3.52 3.66 -3.03
CA GLY A 99 2.15 4.01 -3.37
C GLY A 99 1.49 4.90 -2.32
N TYR A 100 0.68 5.84 -2.78
CA TYR A 100 -0.18 6.67 -1.94
C TYR A 100 -1.61 6.59 -2.45
N PHE A 101 -2.56 6.33 -1.57
CA PHE A 101 -3.96 6.11 -1.94
C PHE A 101 -4.88 6.91 -1.03
N TYR A 102 -5.66 7.83 -1.59
CA TYR A 102 -6.72 8.54 -0.87
C TYR A 102 -8.04 7.80 -1.02
N ASP A 103 -8.68 7.40 0.07
CA ASP A 103 -9.92 6.63 0.03
C ASP A 103 -11.16 7.45 0.44
N LEU A 104 -12.34 6.83 0.39
CA LEU A 104 -13.65 7.46 0.65
C LEU A 104 -13.86 7.89 2.10
N ASP A 105 -13.02 7.40 3.01
CA ASP A 105 -12.93 7.85 4.39
C ASP A 105 -12.13 9.16 4.54
N ASN A 106 -11.79 9.80 3.41
CA ASN A 106 -10.99 11.02 3.33
C ASN A 106 -9.60 10.89 3.97
N THR A 107 -9.05 9.68 3.96
CA THR A 107 -7.75 9.39 4.56
C THR A 107 -6.73 8.99 3.50
N TRP A 108 -5.50 9.49 3.68
CA TRP A 108 -4.35 9.01 2.92
C TRP A 108 -3.82 7.70 3.49
N TYR A 109 -3.60 6.74 2.60
CA TYR A 109 -2.94 5.49 2.89
C TYR A 109 -1.60 5.42 2.17
N TYR A 110 -0.61 4.85 2.83
CA TYR A 110 0.61 4.36 2.22
C TYR A 110 0.37 2.92 1.74
N VAL A 111 0.80 2.62 0.51
CA VAL A 111 0.69 1.29 -0.09
C VAL A 111 2.08 0.76 -0.39
N ILE A 112 2.44 -0.34 0.28
CA ILE A 112 3.67 -1.08 0.00
C ILE A 112 3.40 -1.99 -1.21
N PRO A 113 4.07 -1.78 -2.37
CA PRO A 113 3.75 -2.47 -3.63
C PRO A 113 4.47 -3.83 -3.77
N GLU A 114 4.60 -4.56 -2.66
CA GLU A 114 5.26 -5.87 -2.62
C GLU A 114 4.29 -7.00 -2.98
N PRO A 115 4.71 -8.29 -3.06
CA PRO A 115 3.79 -9.36 -3.45
C PRO A 115 2.50 -9.37 -2.66
N PHE A 116 2.58 -9.17 -1.34
CA PHE A 116 1.44 -8.68 -0.57
C PHE A 116 1.46 -7.15 -0.57
N ARG A 117 0.40 -6.55 -1.10
CA ARG A 117 0.16 -5.12 -1.11
C ARG A 117 -0.43 -4.72 0.23
N ILE A 118 0.37 -4.03 1.03
CA ILE A 118 -0.02 -3.62 2.38
C ILE A 118 -0.47 -2.17 2.31
N LYS A 119 -1.76 -1.94 2.58
CA LYS A 119 -2.37 -0.62 2.68
C LYS A 119 -2.50 -0.24 4.15
N VAL A 120 -1.84 0.85 4.56
CA VAL A 120 -1.77 1.31 5.95
C VAL A 120 -2.00 2.83 6.01
N PRO A 121 -2.70 3.37 7.01
CA PRO A 121 -2.87 4.82 7.15
C PRO A 121 -1.52 5.56 7.08
N LEU A 122 -1.45 6.63 6.28
CA LEU A 122 -0.21 7.38 6.06
C LEU A 122 0.29 8.06 7.34
N TRP A 123 -0.64 8.47 8.22
CA TRP A 123 -0.31 9.00 9.54
C TRP A 123 0.39 7.98 10.46
N TYR A 124 0.08 6.69 10.32
CA TYR A 124 0.81 5.65 11.04
C TYR A 124 2.28 5.61 10.58
N ILE A 125 2.53 5.64 9.27
CA ILE A 125 3.91 5.70 8.74
C ILE A 125 4.65 6.94 9.26
N TYR A 126 4.00 8.10 9.29
CA TYR A 126 4.59 9.33 9.81
C TYR A 126 5.08 9.19 11.27
N LYS A 127 4.31 8.49 12.11
CA LYS A 127 4.67 8.28 13.53
C LYS A 127 5.76 7.25 13.75
N HIS A 128 6.05 6.42 12.75
CA HIS A 128 6.98 5.29 12.84
C HIS A 128 8.18 5.42 11.89
N LEU A 129 8.50 6.66 11.48
CA LEU A 129 9.70 6.91 10.69
C LEU A 129 10.96 6.59 11.50
N ASP A 130 12.00 6.15 10.80
CA ASP A 130 13.31 5.95 11.38
C ASP A 130 14.01 7.27 11.79
N ALA A 131 15.19 7.16 12.37
CA ALA A 131 15.98 8.31 12.81
C ALA A 131 16.35 9.28 11.67
N GLU A 132 16.42 8.80 10.43
CA GLU A 132 16.68 9.59 9.23
C GLU A 132 15.39 10.11 8.56
N LYS A 133 14.23 9.85 9.19
CA LYS A 133 12.89 10.21 8.72
C LYS A 133 12.44 9.48 7.45
N TYR A 134 12.92 8.25 7.26
CA TYR A 134 12.41 7.34 6.24
C TYR A 134 11.51 6.26 6.82
N GLU A 135 10.69 5.69 5.95
CA GLU A 135 9.73 4.63 6.23
C GLU A 135 10.32 3.21 6.15
N PHE A 136 11.61 3.06 5.86
CA PHE A 136 12.17 1.76 5.45
C PHE A 136 12.13 0.70 6.54
N GLU A 137 12.45 1.08 7.78
CA GLU A 137 12.38 0.16 8.91
C GLU A 137 10.93 -0.26 9.18
N GLU A 138 10.00 0.69 9.14
CA GLU A 138 8.58 0.37 9.32
C GLU A 138 8.02 -0.53 8.21
N ARG A 139 8.43 -0.32 6.96
CA ARG A 139 8.10 -1.23 5.85
C ARG A 139 8.56 -2.66 6.14
N TYR A 140 9.78 -2.81 6.67
CA TYR A 140 10.31 -4.11 7.06
C TYR A 140 9.49 -4.73 8.20
N MET A 141 9.15 -3.94 9.22
CA MET A 141 8.36 -4.40 10.36
C MET A 141 6.95 -4.82 9.96
N LEU A 142 6.25 -4.03 9.13
CA LEU A 142 4.93 -4.38 8.58
C LEU A 142 4.98 -5.70 7.80
N ASN A 143 5.97 -5.86 6.92
CA ASN A 143 6.15 -7.08 6.14
C ASN A 143 6.38 -8.31 7.04
N LYS A 144 7.19 -8.16 8.09
CA LYS A 144 7.44 -9.21 9.07
C LYS A 144 6.18 -9.55 9.87
N GLN A 145 5.44 -8.54 10.33
CA GLN A 145 4.23 -8.73 11.11
C GLN A 145 3.14 -9.44 10.30
N VAL A 146 2.97 -9.10 9.02
CA VAL A 146 2.07 -9.83 8.10
C VAL A 146 2.47 -11.30 8.00
N ALA A 147 3.74 -11.59 7.73
CA ALA A 147 4.20 -12.97 7.58
C ALA A 147 4.05 -13.76 8.90
N THR A 148 4.35 -13.14 10.04
CA THR A 148 4.11 -13.73 11.36
C THR A 148 2.64 -14.01 11.57
N TYR A 149 1.75 -13.06 11.29
CA TYR A 149 0.30 -13.26 11.44
C TYR A 149 -0.21 -14.43 10.60
N ILE A 150 0.18 -14.51 9.33
CA ILE A 150 -0.20 -15.61 8.43
C ILE A 150 0.25 -16.97 8.99
N LEU A 151 1.53 -17.07 9.38
CA LEU A 151 2.14 -18.34 9.76
C LEU A 151 1.87 -18.75 11.22
N GLU A 152 1.34 -17.83 12.04
CA GLU A 152 1.04 -18.08 13.45
C GLU A 152 -0.44 -17.99 13.75
N ASP A 153 -1.00 -16.79 13.73
CA ASP A 153 -2.32 -16.55 14.26
C ASP A 153 -3.41 -17.00 13.29
N TYR A 154 -3.26 -16.70 12.01
CA TYR A 154 -4.18 -17.17 10.97
C TYR A 154 -4.16 -18.70 10.87
N TYR A 155 -2.97 -19.31 10.93
CA TYR A 155 -2.82 -20.76 10.96
C TYR A 155 -3.60 -21.42 12.11
N LYS A 156 -3.65 -20.81 13.31
CA LYS A 156 -4.38 -21.40 14.45
C LYS A 156 -5.90 -21.40 14.25
N VAL A 157 -6.44 -20.45 13.49
CA VAL A 157 -7.90 -20.21 13.44
C VAL A 157 -8.57 -20.75 12.18
N ASP A 158 -7.83 -20.92 11.08
CA ASP A 158 -8.40 -21.35 9.79
C ASP A 158 -8.04 -22.80 9.44
N LEU A 159 -9.01 -23.72 9.58
CA LEU A 159 -8.80 -25.15 9.36
C LEU A 159 -8.44 -25.49 7.91
N ASP A 160 -9.07 -24.83 6.93
CA ASP A 160 -8.75 -25.03 5.51
C ASP A 160 -7.28 -24.68 5.21
N PHE A 161 -6.77 -23.61 5.83
CA PHE A 161 -5.37 -23.23 5.71
C PHE A 161 -4.45 -24.24 6.42
N GLN A 162 -4.84 -24.78 7.58
CA GLN A 162 -4.08 -25.84 8.23
C GLN A 162 -3.97 -27.08 7.34
N ASP A 163 -5.08 -27.51 6.75
CA ASP A 163 -5.14 -28.65 5.84
C ASP A 163 -4.29 -28.41 4.58
N LEU A 164 -4.32 -27.19 4.03
CA LEU A 164 -3.46 -26.78 2.93
C LEU A 164 -1.98 -26.93 3.30
N ILE A 165 -1.57 -26.44 4.48
CA ILE A 165 -0.17 -26.56 4.92
C ILE A 165 0.23 -28.02 5.07
N GLN A 166 -0.59 -28.83 5.74
CA GLN A 166 -0.31 -30.26 5.94
C GLN A 166 -0.22 -31.03 4.61
N SER A 167 -1.05 -30.67 3.63
CA SER A 167 -1.09 -31.31 2.32
C SER A 167 0.08 -30.89 1.42
N LYS A 168 0.41 -29.59 1.38
CA LYS A 168 1.37 -29.04 0.40
C LYS A 168 2.79 -28.94 0.93
N TYR A 169 2.97 -28.95 2.26
CA TYR A 169 4.26 -28.74 2.91
C TYR A 169 4.50 -29.78 4.01
N PRO A 170 4.97 -30.99 3.66
CA PRO A 170 5.21 -32.08 4.62
C PRO A 170 6.16 -31.74 5.77
N GLN A 171 7.03 -30.77 5.58
CA GLN A 171 7.92 -30.24 6.61
C GLN A 171 7.19 -29.51 7.76
N GLY A 172 5.92 -29.15 7.55
CA GLY A 172 5.06 -28.51 8.54
C GLY A 172 5.29 -27.00 8.73
N ILE A 173 4.37 -26.36 9.44
CA ILE A 173 4.35 -24.90 9.65
C ILE A 173 5.61 -24.39 10.38
N ALA A 174 6.16 -25.17 11.32
CA ALA A 174 7.33 -24.77 12.10
C ALA A 174 8.56 -24.54 11.21
N TYR A 175 8.83 -25.45 10.27
CA TYR A 175 9.92 -25.28 9.30
C TYR A 175 9.70 -24.05 8.42
N ILE A 176 8.46 -23.83 7.95
CA ILE A 176 8.14 -22.69 7.09
C ILE A 176 8.36 -21.38 7.85
N LYS A 177 7.95 -21.31 9.12
CA LYS A 177 8.20 -20.15 9.98
C LYS A 177 9.68 -19.85 10.13
N ASP A 178 10.47 -20.85 10.49
CA ASP A 178 11.92 -20.71 10.66
C ASP A 178 12.58 -20.27 9.34
N ASP A 179 12.15 -20.84 8.21
CA ASP A 179 12.64 -20.44 6.91
C ASP A 179 12.22 -19.04 6.51
N VAL A 180 10.97 -18.63 6.75
CA VAL A 180 10.42 -17.34 6.27
C VAL A 180 10.87 -16.16 7.13
N LEU A 181 10.77 -16.28 8.45
CA LEU A 181 10.90 -15.15 9.38
C LEU A 181 12.35 -14.71 9.61
N GLN A 182 13.33 -15.50 9.17
CA GLN A 182 14.75 -15.12 9.17
C GLN A 182 15.15 -14.23 7.98
N PHE A 183 14.33 -14.14 6.92
CA PHE A 183 14.67 -13.32 5.75
C PHE A 183 14.35 -11.84 6.00
N ARG A 184 15.09 -10.97 5.30
CA ARG A 184 14.84 -9.52 5.28
C ARG A 184 13.48 -9.16 4.66
N ASN A 185 12.93 -9.98 3.77
CA ASN A 185 11.58 -9.77 3.23
C ASN A 185 10.78 -11.07 3.34
N PRO A 186 10.17 -11.33 4.52
CA PRO A 186 9.36 -12.52 4.77
C PRO A 186 8.21 -12.74 3.77
N CYS A 187 7.45 -11.70 3.41
CA CYS A 187 6.35 -11.82 2.46
C CYS A 187 6.84 -12.21 1.06
N TYR A 188 7.96 -11.66 0.60
CA TYR A 188 8.59 -12.08 -0.64
C TYR A 188 9.06 -13.54 -0.57
N ARG A 189 9.56 -13.99 0.58
CA ARG A 189 9.92 -15.40 0.79
C ARG A 189 8.69 -16.30 0.69
N ILE A 190 7.55 -15.91 1.26
CA ILE A 190 6.27 -16.62 1.10
C ILE A 190 5.91 -16.70 -0.38
N TRP A 191 5.86 -15.57 -1.08
CA TRP A 191 5.52 -15.53 -2.51
C TRP A 191 6.43 -16.41 -3.38
N LYS A 192 7.75 -16.35 -3.15
CA LYS A 192 8.75 -17.02 -3.98
C LYS A 192 8.85 -18.53 -3.71
N ASN A 193 8.76 -18.94 -2.45
CA ASN A 193 9.08 -20.31 -2.03
C ASN A 193 7.85 -21.10 -1.56
N TYR A 194 6.79 -20.41 -1.12
CA TYR A 194 5.59 -21.01 -0.55
C TYR A 194 4.34 -20.55 -1.30
N LYS A 195 4.34 -20.78 -2.61
CA LYS A 195 3.32 -20.25 -3.53
C LYS A 195 1.88 -20.65 -3.16
N PHE A 196 1.65 -21.85 -2.62
CA PHE A 196 0.30 -22.25 -2.17
C PHE A 196 -0.18 -21.44 -0.96
N ILE A 197 0.73 -20.97 -0.09
CA ILE A 197 0.38 -20.03 0.98
C ILE A 197 0.00 -18.69 0.36
N TYR A 198 0.84 -18.16 -0.53
CA TYR A 198 0.55 -16.89 -1.19
C TYR A 198 -0.77 -16.91 -1.96
N ASP A 199 -0.99 -17.93 -2.81
CA ASP A 199 -2.18 -18.06 -3.64
C ASP A 199 -3.45 -18.32 -2.80
N TYR A 200 -3.33 -18.70 -1.52
CA TYR A 200 -4.46 -18.88 -0.60
C TYR A 200 -5.12 -17.56 -0.20
N PHE A 201 -4.35 -16.47 -0.16
CA PHE A 201 -4.81 -15.16 0.26
C PHE A 201 -5.04 -14.24 -0.92
N ASP A 202 -5.94 -13.28 -0.72
CA ASP A 202 -5.92 -12.08 -1.52
C ASP A 202 -4.56 -11.38 -1.37
N ASP A 203 -4.06 -10.79 -2.44
CA ASP A 203 -2.76 -10.14 -2.43
C ASP A 203 -2.79 -8.74 -1.81
N TRP A 204 -3.97 -8.20 -1.46
CA TRP A 204 -4.10 -7.00 -0.63
C TRP A 204 -4.27 -7.34 0.85
N ILE A 205 -3.73 -6.45 1.68
CA ILE A 205 -3.84 -6.50 3.14
C ILE A 205 -4.15 -5.08 3.62
N LEU A 206 -5.21 -4.93 4.40
CA LEU A 206 -5.54 -3.68 5.08
C LEU A 206 -5.01 -3.72 6.52
N VAL A 207 -4.27 -2.68 6.90
CA VAL A 207 -3.82 -2.47 8.28
C VAL A 207 -4.77 -1.46 8.94
N LYS A 208 -5.45 -1.88 10.00
CA LYS A 208 -6.22 -0.98 10.87
C LYS A 208 -5.37 -0.62 12.08
N THR A 209 -5.41 0.64 12.45
CA THR A 209 -4.60 1.21 13.53
C THR A 209 -5.49 1.82 14.59
N SER A 210 -4.90 2.10 15.76
CA SER A 210 -5.56 2.94 16.75
C SER A 210 -5.91 4.30 16.16
N GLU A 211 -6.89 4.97 16.77
CA GLU A 211 -7.36 6.31 16.36
C GLU A 211 -6.22 7.33 16.32
N ASP A 212 -5.26 7.21 17.24
CA ASP A 212 -4.08 8.05 17.28
C ASP A 212 -2.91 7.53 16.42
N TYR A 213 -3.09 6.46 15.64
CA TYR A 213 -2.07 5.88 14.78
C TYR A 213 -0.78 5.44 15.51
N SER A 214 -0.85 5.16 16.81
CA SER A 214 0.30 4.76 17.63
C SER A 214 0.65 3.28 17.52
N HIS A 215 -0.31 2.42 17.17
CA HIS A 215 -0.10 0.99 17.01
C HIS A 215 -1.12 0.37 16.06
N ILE A 216 -0.83 -0.83 15.60
CA ILE A 216 -1.70 -1.64 14.76
C ILE A 216 -2.68 -2.41 15.65
N GLU A 217 -3.96 -2.34 15.33
CA GLU A 217 -5.04 -3.06 16.02
C GLU A 217 -5.40 -4.36 15.30
N GLU A 218 -5.43 -4.33 13.96
CA GLU A 218 -5.86 -5.46 13.15
C GLU A 218 -5.13 -5.51 11.80
N LEU A 219 -4.80 -6.72 11.38
CA LEU A 219 -4.43 -7.03 10.00
C LEU A 219 -5.60 -7.74 9.33
N VAL A 220 -6.22 -7.10 8.36
CA VAL A 220 -7.36 -7.66 7.63
C VAL A 220 -6.86 -8.33 6.35
N LEU A 221 -6.98 -9.65 6.32
CA LEU A 221 -6.68 -10.50 5.17
C LEU A 221 -7.96 -11.23 4.73
N LYS A 222 -8.15 -11.37 3.42
CA LYS A 222 -9.23 -12.18 2.85
C LYS A 222 -8.65 -13.40 2.14
N LYS A 223 -9.40 -14.50 2.12
CA LYS A 223 -9.05 -15.66 1.29
C LYS A 223 -9.14 -15.27 -0.18
N ASN A 224 -8.34 -15.90 -1.02
CA ASN A 224 -8.38 -15.73 -2.46
C ASN A 224 -9.60 -16.44 -3.07
N GLN A 225 -10.77 -15.85 -2.93
CA GLN A 225 -12.00 -16.43 -3.47
C GLN A 225 -12.34 -15.79 -4.82
N GLU A 226 -12.56 -16.65 -5.83
CA GLU A 226 -12.93 -16.22 -7.17
C GLU A 226 -14.27 -15.44 -7.18
N SER A 227 -15.16 -15.75 -6.24
CA SER A 227 -16.39 -15.00 -5.98
C SER A 227 -16.15 -13.56 -5.51
N ASP A 228 -15.13 -13.32 -4.71
CA ASP A 228 -14.82 -11.98 -4.18
C ASP A 228 -14.12 -11.14 -5.26
N LYS A 229 -13.30 -11.77 -6.10
CA LYS A 229 -12.77 -11.16 -7.32
C LYS A 229 -13.88 -10.80 -8.32
N ALA A 230 -14.90 -11.65 -8.45
CA ALA A 230 -16.05 -11.37 -9.31
C ALA A 230 -16.93 -10.24 -8.76
N ARG A 231 -17.08 -10.15 -7.42
CA ARG A 231 -17.83 -9.08 -6.73
C ARG A 231 -17.07 -7.78 -6.59
N ARG A 232 -15.73 -7.80 -6.74
CA ARG A 232 -14.84 -6.63 -6.66
C ARG A 232 -14.96 -5.91 -5.31
N ILE A 233 -14.81 -6.66 -4.22
CA ILE A 233 -14.77 -6.08 -2.87
C ILE A 233 -13.42 -5.39 -2.69
N GLU A 234 -13.44 -4.08 -2.50
CA GLU A 234 -12.26 -3.23 -2.37
C GLU A 234 -11.85 -3.14 -0.89
N THR A 235 -10.59 -2.81 -0.61
CA THR A 235 -10.07 -2.78 0.78
C THR A 235 -10.81 -1.84 1.71
N ILE A 236 -11.51 -0.83 1.20
CA ILE A 236 -12.35 0.06 2.03
C ILE A 236 -13.57 -0.66 2.63
N ASP A 237 -14.00 -1.77 2.02
CA ASP A 237 -15.17 -2.55 2.44
C ASP A 237 -14.79 -3.75 3.35
N TRP A 238 -13.54 -3.82 3.84
CA TRP A 238 -12.98 -5.01 4.46
C TRP A 238 -13.12 -5.14 5.99
#